data_AF-A0A954IU44-F1
#
_entry.id   AF-A0A954IU44-F1
#
_cell.length_a   1.000
_cell.length_b   1.000
_cell.length_c   1.000
_cell.angle_alpha   90.00
_cell.angle_beta   90.00
_cell.angle_gamma   90.00
#
_symmetry.space_group_name_H-M   'P 1'
#
loop_
_entity.id
_entity.type
_entity.pdbx_description
1 polymer ?
#
loop_
_entity_poly.entity_id
_entity_poly.type
_entity_poly.pdbx_seq_one_letter_code
_entity_poly.pdbx_strand_id
1 'polypeptide(L)'
;EFSINGDCALHSATMIFLYGFRRKYEDRKQKPRTEENQRLNQSALHGVFRSMYFVLRMPITEFVIIPVSDSRRQLESSGMSAKFKLVDAISNACCRCVQKLKEDHFNEKIVGFVLYCPNGCVSFGVSLTSRERILRKKVKYPHLSEEYIALNAFEWDFTNLHYELFDHCNELMDDIFDELYYDQGLNDHQISEFFESVAIQVLQKLKELGFFEDPLFGQDVLLGLQFTDPSDHEIEMMKRVSAAVNSTGLHKRFQDNCDYLMSCD
;
A
#
# COMPACT_ATOMS: atom_id res chain seq x y z
N GLU A 1 3.33 40.48 28.84
CA GLU A 1 4.25 39.39 29.21
C GLU A 1 3.60 38.06 28.82
N PHE A 2 4.35 37.29 28.01
CA PHE A 2 4.14 35.93 27.48
C PHE A 2 2.73 35.43 27.11
N SER A 3 2.45 35.50 25.80
CA SER A 3 1.53 34.62 25.07
C SER A 3 2.24 33.30 24.76
N ILE A 4 1.64 32.17 25.11
CA ILE A 4 2.16 30.83 24.81
C ILE A 4 1.61 30.40 23.45
N ASN A 5 2.52 30.15 22.50
CA ASN A 5 2.22 29.63 21.16
C ASN A 5 1.69 28.20 21.23
N GLY A 6 0.55 27.96 20.55
CA GLY A 6 -0.15 26.67 20.48
C GLY A 6 0.42 25.65 19.48
N ASP A 7 1.53 25.95 18.80
CA ASP A 7 2.04 25.13 17.69
C ASP A 7 2.94 23.96 18.13
N CYS A 8 3.40 23.92 19.38
CA CYS A 8 4.25 22.81 19.88
C CYS A 8 3.46 21.57 20.35
N ALA A 9 2.15 21.68 20.55
CA ALA A 9 1.35 20.58 21.09
C ALA A 9 1.05 19.49 20.05
N LEU A 10 0.93 19.85 18.76
CA LEU A 10 0.61 18.89 17.70
C LEU A 10 1.83 18.05 17.29
N HIS A 11 3.02 18.65 17.24
CA HIS A 11 4.28 17.94 16.98
C HIS A 11 4.63 16.92 18.09
N SER A 12 4.24 17.21 19.34
CA SER A 12 4.48 16.31 20.47
C SER A 12 3.58 15.08 20.45
N ALA A 13 2.35 15.20 19.94
CA ALA A 13 1.40 14.08 19.85
C ALA A 13 1.81 13.05 18.78
N THR A 14 2.32 13.50 17.63
CA THR A 14 2.81 12.62 16.55
C THR A 14 4.09 11.88 16.95
N MET A 15 4.99 12.53 17.68
CA MET A 15 6.20 11.89 18.22
C MET A 15 5.90 10.80 19.26
N ILE A 16 4.86 10.96 20.08
CA ILE A 16 4.43 9.94 21.05
C ILE A 16 3.87 8.70 20.33
N PHE A 17 3.17 8.88 19.21
CA PHE A 17 2.62 7.78 18.41
C PHE A 17 3.73 6.96 17.71
N LEU A 18 4.74 7.62 17.14
CA LEU A 18 5.88 6.97 16.48
C LEU A 18 6.82 6.28 17.49
N TYR A 19 7.02 6.85 18.68
CA TYR A 19 7.77 6.19 19.76
C TYR A 19 7.05 4.95 20.31
N GLY A 20 5.72 4.96 20.33
CA GLY A 20 4.91 3.80 20.73
C GLY A 20 5.09 2.60 19.80
N PHE A 21 5.18 2.83 18.48
CA PHE A 21 5.41 1.77 17.49
C PHE A 21 6.83 1.20 17.59
N ARG A 22 7.85 2.05 17.72
CA ARG A 22 9.25 1.61 17.88
C ARG A 22 9.46 0.74 19.12
N ARG A 23 8.81 1.08 20.24
CA ARG A 23 8.91 0.33 21.49
C ARG A 23 8.23 -1.04 21.41
N LYS A 24 7.10 -1.14 20.71
CA LYS A 24 6.40 -2.41 20.46
C LYS A 24 7.21 -3.35 19.55
N TYR A 25 8.01 -2.78 18.64
CA TYR A 25 8.95 -3.50 17.78
C TYR A 25 10.19 -3.99 18.54
N GLU A 26 10.74 -3.19 19.46
CA GLU A 26 11.87 -3.60 20.31
C GLU A 26 11.48 -4.62 21.38
N ASP A 27 10.27 -4.57 21.95
CA ASP A 27 9.76 -5.59 22.89
C ASP A 27 9.57 -6.97 22.21
N ARG A 28 9.31 -7.00 20.89
CA ARG A 28 9.28 -8.25 20.11
C ARG A 28 10.67 -8.86 19.89
N LYS A 29 11.74 -8.07 19.93
CA LYS A 29 13.14 -8.56 19.84
C LYS A 29 13.63 -9.27 21.11
N GLN A 30 12.96 -9.11 22.25
CA GLN A 30 13.45 -9.63 23.54
C GLN A 30 12.74 -10.89 24.06
N LYS A 31 11.80 -11.50 23.33
CA LYS A 31 11.24 -12.80 23.72
C LYS A 31 12.08 -13.96 23.15
N PRO A 32 12.87 -14.69 23.96
CA PRO A 32 13.44 -15.95 23.52
C PRO A 32 12.28 -16.94 23.26
N ARG A 33 12.21 -17.45 22.03
CA ARG A 33 11.35 -18.59 21.66
C ARG A 33 11.73 -19.76 22.58
N THR A 34 10.92 -19.98 23.61
CA THR A 34 11.07 -21.10 24.53
C THR A 34 10.51 -22.36 23.87
N GLU A 35 11.16 -23.47 24.20
CA GLU A 35 11.06 -24.80 23.61
C GLU A 35 9.67 -25.43 23.74
N GLU A 36 8.81 -25.27 22.74
CA GLU A 36 7.51 -26.00 22.71
C GLU A 36 7.11 -26.51 21.32
N ASN A 37 8.06 -26.66 20.40
CA ASN A 37 7.81 -27.24 19.06
C ASN A 37 8.64 -28.51 18.75
N GLN A 38 9.26 -29.14 19.76
CA GLN A 38 9.99 -30.41 19.59
C GLN A 38 9.23 -31.67 19.97
N ARG A 39 7.91 -31.60 20.19
CA ARG A 39 7.08 -32.77 20.49
C ARG A 39 5.73 -32.70 19.79
N LEU A 40 5.72 -32.86 18.46
CA LEU A 40 4.56 -33.32 17.67
C LEU A 40 4.98 -33.40 16.20
N ASN A 41 5.69 -34.48 15.83
CA ASN A 41 5.59 -35.17 14.53
C ASN A 41 6.63 -36.29 14.43
N GLN A 42 6.51 -37.27 15.33
CA GLN A 42 6.94 -38.64 15.10
C GLN A 42 5.74 -39.53 15.41
N SER A 43 4.90 -39.82 14.40
CA SER A 43 4.20 -41.11 14.22
C SER A 43 3.13 -40.99 13.14
N ALA A 44 3.46 -41.34 11.91
CA ALA A 44 2.55 -42.01 10.97
C ALA A 44 3.37 -42.46 9.74
N LEU A 45 3.92 -43.67 9.85
CA LEU A 45 4.54 -44.41 8.75
C LEU A 45 3.49 -45.31 8.08
N HIS A 46 3.68 -45.49 6.76
CA HIS A 46 3.19 -46.52 5.85
C HIS A 46 1.87 -46.34 5.08
N GLY A 47 2.00 -46.42 3.75
CA GLY A 47 0.86 -46.49 2.84
C GLY A 47 1.14 -46.52 1.33
N VAL A 48 2.10 -47.34 0.86
CA VAL A 48 2.13 -47.97 -0.49
C VAL A 48 2.39 -47.10 -1.74
N PHE A 49 3.57 -47.34 -2.33
CA PHE A 49 3.98 -47.07 -3.71
C PHE A 49 3.04 -47.70 -4.76
N ARG A 50 2.68 -46.95 -5.81
CA ARG A 50 2.50 -47.51 -7.17
C ARG A 50 2.94 -46.52 -8.23
N SER A 51 4.09 -46.82 -8.83
CA SER A 51 4.62 -46.22 -10.05
C SER A 51 3.84 -46.67 -11.27
N MET A 52 3.69 -45.78 -12.26
CA MET A 52 3.41 -46.15 -13.64
C MET A 52 4.43 -45.40 -14.53
N TYR A 53 5.44 -46.13 -14.98
CA TYR A 53 6.45 -45.64 -15.93
C TYR A 53 5.95 -45.87 -17.35
N PHE A 54 5.85 -44.81 -18.16
CA PHE A 54 5.86 -44.94 -19.61
C PHE A 54 7.31 -44.89 -20.08
N VAL A 55 7.79 -46.01 -20.63
CA VAL A 55 9.10 -46.14 -21.28
C VAL A 55 8.92 -45.81 -22.76
N LEU A 56 9.48 -44.69 -23.20
CA LEU A 56 9.80 -44.47 -24.62
C LEU A 56 11.32 -44.36 -24.75
N ARG A 57 11.91 -45.30 -25.50
CA ARG A 57 13.32 -45.32 -25.89
C ARG A 57 13.54 -44.36 -27.06
N MET A 58 14.67 -43.64 -27.05
CA MET A 58 15.59 -43.23 -28.14
C MET A 58 16.24 -41.85 -27.81
N PRO A 59 17.36 -41.45 -28.47
CA PRO A 59 18.74 -41.73 -28.09
C PRO A 59 19.48 -40.51 -27.50
N ILE A 60 20.67 -40.79 -26.98
CA ILE A 60 21.59 -39.93 -26.24
C ILE A 60 21.94 -38.64 -27.00
N THR A 61 21.62 -37.50 -26.39
CA THR A 61 22.36 -36.24 -26.54
C THR A 61 22.79 -35.80 -25.15
N GLU A 62 24.10 -35.66 -24.96
CA GLU A 62 24.69 -35.11 -23.74
C GLU A 62 24.23 -33.66 -23.56
N PHE A 63 23.30 -33.44 -22.63
CA PHE A 63 23.06 -32.12 -22.08
C PHE A 63 23.77 -32.05 -20.73
N VAL A 64 24.76 -31.17 -20.64
CA VAL A 64 25.26 -30.67 -19.37
C VAL A 64 24.13 -29.82 -18.77
N ILE A 65 23.29 -30.44 -17.93
CA ILE A 65 22.34 -29.71 -17.11
C ILE A 65 23.15 -29.08 -15.98
N ILE A 66 23.49 -27.81 -16.14
CA ILE A 66 23.91 -26.97 -15.02
C ILE A 66 22.64 -26.75 -14.19
N PRO A 67 22.60 -27.15 -12.90
CA PRO A 67 21.47 -26.84 -12.04
C PRO A 67 21.46 -25.32 -11.79
N VAL A 68 20.69 -24.58 -12.59
CA VAL A 68 20.28 -23.24 -12.22
C VAL A 68 19.20 -23.43 -11.17
N SER A 69 19.55 -23.05 -9.94
CA SER A 69 18.78 -23.21 -8.70
C SER A 69 17.26 -23.14 -8.86
N ASP A 70 16.59 -24.27 -8.57
CA ASP A 70 15.13 -24.40 -8.42
C ASP A 70 14.51 -23.35 -7.49
N SER A 71 15.32 -22.78 -6.59
CA SER A 71 14.96 -21.70 -5.69
C SER A 71 14.42 -20.47 -6.44
N ARG A 72 15.00 -20.08 -7.58
CA ARG A 72 14.60 -18.84 -8.27
C ARG A 72 13.20 -18.93 -8.90
N ARG A 73 12.84 -20.08 -9.44
CA ARG A 73 11.49 -20.34 -10.00
C ARG A 73 10.43 -20.52 -8.93
N GLN A 74 10.77 -21.14 -7.79
CA GLN A 74 9.84 -21.24 -6.66
C GLN A 74 9.61 -19.87 -6.00
N LEU A 75 10.66 -19.04 -5.83
CA LEU A 75 10.52 -17.68 -5.29
C LEU A 75 9.71 -16.74 -6.19
N GLU A 76 9.88 -16.80 -7.52
CA GLU A 76 9.05 -16.01 -8.44
C GLU A 76 7.57 -16.39 -8.35
N SER A 77 7.26 -17.66 -8.05
CA SER A 77 5.89 -18.14 -7.89
C SER A 77 5.28 -17.80 -6.52
N SER A 78 6.08 -17.77 -5.43
CA SER A 78 5.60 -17.36 -4.10
C SER A 78 5.34 -15.85 -4.05
N GLY A 79 6.28 -15.05 -4.54
CA GLY A 79 6.16 -13.58 -4.58
C GLY A 79 5.01 -13.09 -5.46
N MET A 80 4.78 -13.75 -6.62
CA MET A 80 3.58 -13.47 -7.43
C MET A 80 2.30 -13.82 -6.66
N SER A 81 2.24 -14.96 -5.96
CA SER A 81 1.05 -15.33 -5.18
C SER A 81 0.77 -14.36 -4.03
N ALA A 82 1.80 -13.90 -3.32
CA ALA A 82 1.66 -12.95 -2.22
C ALA A 82 1.13 -11.59 -2.71
N LYS A 83 1.69 -11.11 -3.84
CA LYS A 83 1.24 -9.88 -4.49
C LYS A 83 -0.24 -9.92 -4.87
N PHE A 84 -0.71 -10.99 -5.52
CA PHE A 84 -2.12 -11.10 -5.91
C PHE A 84 -3.05 -11.11 -4.70
N LYS A 85 -2.68 -11.82 -3.63
CA LYS A 85 -3.46 -11.83 -2.37
C LYS A 85 -3.55 -10.43 -1.77
N LEU A 86 -2.44 -9.69 -1.74
CA LEU A 86 -2.41 -8.34 -1.20
C LEU A 86 -3.24 -7.37 -2.06
N VAL A 87 -3.12 -7.43 -3.39
CA VAL A 87 -3.95 -6.65 -4.32
C VAL A 87 -5.43 -6.93 -4.08
N ASP A 88 -5.82 -8.20 -3.96
CA ASP A 88 -7.20 -8.60 -3.69
C ASP A 88 -7.71 -8.07 -2.35
N ALA A 89 -6.90 -8.20 -1.30
CA ALA A 89 -7.24 -7.73 0.05
C ALA A 89 -7.46 -6.21 0.07
N ILE A 90 -6.53 -5.43 -0.49
CA ILE A 90 -6.62 -3.97 -0.52
C ILE A 90 -7.81 -3.52 -1.39
N SER A 91 -8.00 -4.10 -2.58
CA SER A 91 -9.17 -3.77 -3.41
C SER A 91 -10.49 -4.06 -2.68
N ASN A 92 -10.59 -5.18 -1.96
CA ASN A 92 -11.77 -5.50 -1.17
C ASN A 92 -11.98 -4.51 -0.01
N ALA A 93 -10.91 -4.09 0.67
CA ALA A 93 -10.97 -3.06 1.70
C ALA A 93 -11.45 -1.71 1.16
N CYS A 94 -10.97 -1.29 -0.02
CA CYS A 94 -11.46 -0.10 -0.73
C CYS A 94 -12.96 -0.19 -1.05
N CYS A 95 -13.42 -1.33 -1.56
CA CYS A 95 -14.84 -1.56 -1.84
C CYS A 95 -15.70 -1.43 -0.57
N ARG A 96 -15.27 -2.05 0.53
CA ARG A 96 -15.96 -1.97 1.83
C ARG A 96 -15.94 -0.56 2.40
N CYS A 97 -14.87 0.20 2.20
CA CYS A 97 -14.76 1.58 2.64
C CYS A 97 -15.83 2.47 1.97
N VAL A 98 -15.99 2.36 0.64
CA VAL A 98 -17.05 3.09 -0.07
C VAL A 98 -18.45 2.58 0.28
N GLN A 99 -18.62 1.29 0.55
CA GLN A 99 -19.89 0.79 1.06
C GLN A 99 -20.26 1.43 2.40
N LYS A 100 -19.32 1.52 3.35
CA LYS A 100 -19.54 2.22 4.63
C LYS A 100 -19.90 3.68 4.44
N LEU A 101 -19.22 4.40 3.53
CA LEU A 101 -19.59 5.79 3.21
C LEU A 101 -21.06 5.92 2.77
N LYS A 102 -21.56 4.99 1.96
CA LYS A 102 -22.96 4.98 1.52
C LYS A 102 -23.90 4.70 2.69
N GLU A 103 -23.53 3.78 3.58
CA GLU A 103 -24.28 3.47 4.80
C GLU A 103 -24.33 4.67 5.76
N ASP A 104 -23.24 5.45 5.82
CA ASP A 104 -23.14 6.70 6.58
C ASP A 104 -23.85 7.89 5.88
N HIS A 105 -24.63 7.62 4.82
CA HIS A 105 -25.38 8.59 4.03
C HIS A 105 -24.52 9.72 3.44
N PHE A 106 -23.29 9.41 3.06
CA PHE A 106 -22.42 10.35 2.35
C PHE A 106 -23.06 10.77 1.03
N ASN A 107 -23.25 12.08 0.84
CA ASN A 107 -23.98 12.67 -0.28
C ASN A 107 -23.16 13.69 -1.09
N GLU A 108 -21.85 13.72 -0.88
CA GLU A 108 -20.93 14.65 -1.55
C GLU A 108 -20.28 13.95 -2.77
N LYS A 109 -19.78 14.73 -3.75
CA LYS A 109 -19.14 14.16 -4.94
C LYS A 109 -17.65 13.96 -4.72
N ILE A 110 -17.20 12.71 -4.69
CA ILE A 110 -15.78 12.36 -4.53
C ILE A 110 -15.00 12.76 -5.79
N VAL A 111 -13.97 13.60 -5.61
CA VAL A 111 -13.09 14.06 -6.69
C VAL A 111 -11.62 13.68 -6.47
N GLY A 112 -11.29 13.11 -5.31
CA GLY A 112 -10.00 12.48 -5.06
C GLY A 112 -10.19 11.22 -4.23
N PHE A 113 -9.50 10.15 -4.62
CA PHE A 113 -9.49 8.85 -3.95
C PHE A 113 -8.10 8.24 -4.15
N VAL A 114 -7.29 8.24 -3.10
CA VAL A 114 -5.91 7.73 -3.15
C VAL A 114 -5.70 6.63 -2.13
N LEU A 115 -4.81 5.70 -2.47
CA LEU A 115 -4.19 4.87 -1.45
C LEU A 115 -3.32 5.78 -0.59
N TYR A 116 -3.59 5.78 0.70
CA TYR A 116 -2.85 6.56 1.67
C TYR A 116 -1.87 5.65 2.39
N CYS A 117 -0.62 6.08 2.46
CA CYS A 117 0.45 5.25 2.96
C CYS A 117 1.36 6.07 3.87
N PRO A 118 1.59 5.68 5.13
CA PRO A 118 2.68 6.26 5.90
C PRO A 118 4.04 5.93 5.25
N ASN A 119 5.05 6.72 5.59
CA ASN A 119 6.39 6.60 4.98
C ASN A 119 6.94 5.17 5.11
N GLY A 120 7.67 4.72 4.10
CA GLY A 120 8.28 3.39 4.05
C GLY A 120 7.33 2.24 3.72
N CYS A 121 6.14 2.52 3.19
CA CYS A 121 5.18 1.49 2.77
C CYS A 121 4.72 0.53 3.88
N VAL A 122 4.67 1.01 5.13
CA VAL A 122 4.38 0.16 6.30
C VAL A 122 2.91 -0.25 6.43
N SER A 123 2.00 0.48 5.80
CA SER A 123 0.56 0.16 5.85
C SER A 123 -0.17 0.87 4.72
N PHE A 124 -1.29 0.31 4.27
CA PHE A 124 -2.21 1.00 3.37
C PHE A 124 -3.50 1.39 4.08
N GLY A 125 -4.03 2.52 3.65
CA GLY A 125 -5.39 2.97 3.89
C GLY A 125 -5.91 3.72 2.68
N VAL A 126 -7.01 4.45 2.87
CA VAL A 126 -7.58 5.31 1.84
C VAL A 126 -7.70 6.73 2.37
N SER A 127 -7.36 7.69 1.52
CA SER A 127 -7.76 9.08 1.71
C SER A 127 -8.66 9.50 0.55
N LEU A 128 -9.69 10.28 0.86
CA LEU A 128 -10.59 10.82 -0.15
C LEU A 128 -11.00 12.26 0.14
N THR A 129 -11.42 12.97 -0.91
CA THR A 129 -11.97 14.31 -0.80
C THR A 129 -13.12 14.51 -1.76
N SER A 130 -14.03 15.41 -1.38
CA SER A 130 -15.15 15.82 -2.21
C SER A 130 -14.99 17.26 -2.70
N ARG A 131 -15.73 17.60 -3.75
CA ARG A 131 -15.78 18.98 -4.26
C ARG A 131 -16.24 19.94 -3.16
N GLU A 132 -17.23 19.54 -2.38
CA GLU A 132 -17.84 20.31 -1.31
C GLU A 132 -16.85 20.58 -0.16
N ARG A 133 -15.94 19.64 0.11
CA ARG A 133 -14.90 19.78 1.14
C ARG A 133 -13.79 20.72 0.70
N ILE A 134 -13.33 20.59 -0.55
CA ILE A 134 -12.35 21.50 -1.14
C ILE A 134 -12.85 22.95 -1.06
N LEU A 135 -14.11 23.20 -1.45
CA LEU A 135 -14.69 24.54 -1.41
C LEU A 135 -14.81 25.08 0.02
N ARG A 136 -15.26 24.25 0.98
CA ARG A 136 -15.30 24.64 2.41
C ARG A 136 -13.92 24.98 2.95
N LYS A 137 -12.91 24.18 2.60
CA LYS A 137 -11.53 24.41 3.05
C LYS A 137 -10.94 25.67 2.43
N LYS A 138 -11.25 25.96 1.17
CA LYS A 138 -10.85 27.22 0.50
C LYS A 138 -11.48 28.46 1.16
N VAL A 139 -12.73 28.39 1.61
CA VAL A 139 -13.36 29.48 2.38
C VAL A 139 -12.67 29.68 3.72
N LYS A 140 -12.31 28.59 4.41
CA LYS A 140 -11.63 28.64 5.71
C LYS A 140 -10.18 29.11 5.60
N TYR A 141 -9.48 28.75 4.52
CA TYR A 141 -8.08 29.05 4.26
C TYR A 141 -7.91 29.69 2.88
N PRO A 142 -8.28 30.99 2.72
CA PRO A 142 -8.33 31.63 1.40
C PRO A 142 -6.96 31.78 0.72
N HIS A 143 -5.86 31.67 1.47
CA HIS A 143 -4.49 31.74 0.93
C HIS A 143 -4.05 30.44 0.22
N LEU A 144 -4.63 29.29 0.57
CA LEU A 144 -4.32 28.02 -0.10
C LEU A 144 -5.01 27.97 -1.47
N SER A 145 -4.33 27.54 -2.53
CA SER A 145 -4.97 27.39 -3.83
C SER A 145 -5.97 26.22 -3.80
N GLU A 146 -7.04 26.29 -4.62
CA GLU A 146 -7.99 25.17 -4.73
C GLU A 146 -7.29 23.89 -5.21
N GLU A 147 -6.34 24.06 -6.14
CA GLU A 147 -5.55 22.97 -6.70
C GLU A 147 -4.67 22.29 -5.67
N TYR A 148 -4.00 23.05 -4.80
CA TYR A 148 -3.23 22.51 -3.69
C TYR A 148 -4.12 21.65 -2.78
N ILE A 149 -5.29 22.15 -2.40
CA ILE A 149 -6.22 21.38 -1.55
C ILE A 149 -6.71 20.12 -2.30
N ALA A 150 -6.99 20.22 -3.59
CA ALA A 150 -7.53 19.12 -4.40
C ALA A 150 -6.51 18.01 -4.69
N LEU A 151 -5.21 18.32 -4.67
CA LEU A 151 -4.15 17.38 -5.07
C LEU A 151 -3.39 16.77 -3.88
N ASN A 152 -3.56 17.29 -2.67
CA ASN A 152 -2.79 16.87 -1.49
C ASN A 152 -3.66 16.18 -0.43
N ALA A 153 -3.47 14.88 -0.23
CA ALA A 153 -4.28 14.06 0.67
C ALA A 153 -4.17 14.45 2.14
N PHE A 154 -3.04 15.01 2.58
CA PHE A 154 -2.91 15.53 3.94
C PHE A 154 -3.80 16.76 4.20
N GLU A 155 -4.26 17.44 3.14
CA GLU A 155 -5.25 18.50 3.23
C GLU A 155 -6.69 17.96 3.29
N TRP A 156 -6.91 16.65 3.22
CA TRP A 156 -8.25 16.09 3.13
C TRP A 156 -8.80 15.71 4.51
N ASP A 157 -10.09 16.00 4.71
CA ASP A 157 -10.79 15.69 5.96
C ASP A 157 -10.92 14.17 6.19
N PHE A 158 -10.92 13.36 5.13
CA PHE A 158 -11.08 11.91 5.20
C PHE A 158 -9.76 11.19 4.94
N THR A 159 -8.75 11.50 5.74
CA THR A 159 -7.45 10.82 5.70
C THR A 159 -7.50 9.54 6.52
N ASN A 160 -7.10 8.41 5.90
CA ASN A 160 -7.12 7.08 6.49
C ASN A 160 -8.51 6.66 7.01
N LEU A 161 -9.52 6.87 6.17
CA LEU A 161 -10.91 6.61 6.52
C LEU A 161 -11.18 5.10 6.69
N HIS A 162 -11.92 4.75 7.76
CA HIS A 162 -12.24 3.36 8.12
C HIS A 162 -11.00 2.46 8.13
N TYR A 163 -9.91 2.94 8.72
CA TYR A 163 -8.61 2.26 8.71
C TYR A 163 -8.70 0.80 9.19
N GLU A 164 -9.64 0.47 10.08
CA GLU A 164 -9.86 -0.89 10.58
C GLU A 164 -10.24 -1.90 9.47
N LEU A 165 -10.76 -1.42 8.34
CA LEU A 165 -11.02 -2.27 7.17
C LEU A 165 -9.74 -2.78 6.50
N PHE A 166 -8.62 -2.11 6.77
CA PHE A 166 -7.31 -2.42 6.22
C PHE A 166 -6.43 -3.23 7.19
N ASP A 167 -6.90 -3.53 8.42
CA ASP A 167 -6.11 -4.28 9.41
C ASP A 167 -5.54 -5.59 8.85
N HIS A 168 -6.37 -6.40 8.18
CA HIS A 168 -5.92 -7.63 7.55
C HIS A 168 -4.94 -7.39 6.39
N CYS A 169 -5.11 -6.29 5.64
CA CYS A 169 -4.17 -5.94 4.57
C CYS A 169 -2.80 -5.60 5.16
N ASN A 170 -2.79 -4.86 6.28
CA ASN A 170 -1.58 -4.42 6.95
C ASN A 170 -0.85 -5.59 7.61
N GLU A 171 -1.57 -6.56 8.18
CA GLU A 171 -0.99 -7.84 8.65
C GLU A 171 -0.31 -8.60 7.49
N LEU A 172 -0.97 -8.69 6.33
CA LEU A 172 -0.37 -9.31 5.15
C LEU A 172 0.86 -8.53 4.63
N MET A 173 0.84 -7.20 4.72
CA MET A 173 1.99 -6.38 4.35
C MET A 173 3.19 -6.64 5.26
N ASP A 174 2.97 -6.73 6.58
CA ASP A 174 4.02 -7.06 7.55
C ASP A 174 4.65 -8.43 7.21
N ASP A 175 3.83 -9.46 6.98
CA ASP A 175 4.31 -10.80 6.61
C ASP A 175 5.11 -10.78 5.29
N ILE A 176 4.61 -10.03 4.29
CA ILE A 176 5.30 -9.88 3.00
C ILE A 176 6.60 -9.11 3.15
N PHE A 177 6.62 -8.05 3.95
CA PHE A 177 7.83 -7.26 4.19
C PHE A 177 8.91 -8.12 4.82
N ASP A 178 8.57 -8.90 5.84
CA ASP A 178 9.49 -9.83 6.50
C ASP A 178 10.02 -10.89 5.51
N GLU A 179 9.17 -11.46 4.66
CA GLU A 179 9.60 -12.41 3.61
C GLU A 179 10.56 -11.74 2.61
N LEU A 180 10.18 -10.59 2.05
CA LEU A 180 10.99 -9.88 1.05
C LEU A 180 12.35 -9.45 1.62
N TYR A 181 12.38 -8.98 2.86
CA TYR A 181 13.60 -8.48 3.48
C TYR A 181 14.49 -9.61 3.99
N TYR A 182 13.97 -10.53 4.82
CA TYR A 182 14.78 -11.53 5.51
C TYR A 182 15.01 -12.80 4.67
N ASP A 183 13.99 -13.26 3.95
CA ASP A 183 14.09 -14.51 3.19
C ASP A 183 14.64 -14.28 1.78
N GLN A 184 14.26 -13.15 1.15
CA GLN A 184 14.68 -12.83 -0.22
C GLN A 184 15.86 -11.86 -0.29
N GLY A 185 16.20 -11.18 0.82
CA GLY A 185 17.35 -10.27 0.89
C GLY A 185 17.20 -9.04 -0.02
N LEU A 186 15.96 -8.62 -0.29
CA LEU A 186 15.71 -7.41 -1.08
C LEU A 186 16.10 -6.16 -0.28
N ASN A 187 16.60 -5.16 -0.99
CA ASN A 187 16.84 -3.85 -0.40
C ASN A 187 15.57 -2.98 -0.40
N ASP A 188 15.60 -1.89 0.36
CA ASP A 188 14.48 -0.96 0.54
C ASP A 188 13.92 -0.44 -0.79
N HIS A 189 14.78 -0.20 -1.79
CA HIS A 189 14.34 0.27 -3.10
C HIS A 189 13.50 -0.77 -3.85
N GLN A 190 13.94 -2.03 -3.86
CA GLN A 190 13.21 -3.13 -4.49
C GLN A 190 11.89 -3.43 -3.77
N ILE A 191 11.85 -3.26 -2.45
CA ILE A 191 10.63 -3.39 -1.66
C ILE A 191 9.64 -2.25 -2.00
N SER A 192 10.13 -1.02 -2.12
CA SER A 192 9.32 0.12 -2.59
C SER A 192 8.75 -0.12 -3.99
N GLU A 193 9.55 -0.64 -4.93
CA GLU A 193 9.06 -1.01 -6.27
C GLU A 193 7.96 -2.09 -6.23
N PHE A 194 8.08 -3.06 -5.31
CA PHE A 194 7.04 -4.07 -5.09
C PHE A 194 5.72 -3.41 -4.67
N PHE A 195 5.74 -2.56 -3.65
CA PHE A 195 4.54 -1.89 -3.14
C PHE A 195 4.00 -0.83 -4.11
N GLU A 196 4.85 -0.18 -4.90
CA GLU A 196 4.44 0.69 -6.01
C GLU A 196 3.58 -0.11 -7.00
N SER A 197 4.07 -1.28 -7.38
CA SER A 197 3.37 -2.15 -8.31
C SER A 197 2.06 -2.70 -7.73
N VAL A 198 2.01 -2.99 -6.43
CA VAL A 198 0.76 -3.34 -5.73
C VAL A 198 -0.24 -2.19 -5.81
N ALA A 199 0.17 -0.96 -5.49
CA ALA A 199 -0.71 0.21 -5.52
C ALA A 199 -1.30 0.45 -6.92
N ILE A 200 -0.47 0.35 -7.96
CA ILE A 200 -0.92 0.45 -9.36
C ILE A 200 -1.95 -0.63 -9.69
N GLN A 201 -1.68 -1.89 -9.35
CA GLN A 201 -2.58 -3.01 -9.65
C GLN A 201 -3.91 -2.90 -8.91
N VAL A 202 -3.91 -2.45 -7.65
CA VAL A 202 -5.14 -2.21 -6.89
C VAL A 202 -6.02 -1.18 -7.60
N LEU A 203 -5.46 -0.03 -7.99
CA LEU A 203 -6.21 1.05 -8.62
C LEU A 203 -6.70 0.68 -10.02
N GLN A 204 -5.88 -0.03 -10.81
CA GLN A 204 -6.28 -0.55 -12.12
C GLN A 204 -7.41 -1.57 -11.99
N LYS A 205 -7.30 -2.52 -11.05
CA LYS A 205 -8.35 -3.50 -10.77
C LYS A 205 -9.67 -2.82 -10.37
N LEU A 206 -9.63 -1.78 -9.53
CA LEU A 206 -10.84 -1.02 -9.17
C LEU A 206 -11.47 -0.34 -10.40
N LYS A 207 -10.66 0.23 -11.30
CA LYS A 207 -11.16 0.80 -12.57
C LYS A 207 -11.83 -0.27 -13.44
N GLU A 208 -11.19 -1.43 -13.61
CA GLU A 208 -11.72 -2.54 -14.41
C GLU A 208 -13.05 -3.08 -13.87
N LEU A 209 -13.25 -3.01 -12.55
CA LEU A 209 -14.50 -3.39 -11.88
C LEU A 209 -15.61 -2.32 -11.97
N GLY A 210 -15.36 -1.19 -12.64
CA GLY A 210 -16.32 -0.08 -12.72
C GLY A 210 -16.53 0.63 -11.38
N PHE A 211 -15.62 0.47 -10.41
CA PHE A 211 -15.76 1.04 -9.06
C PHE A 211 -15.97 2.56 -9.06
N PHE A 212 -15.25 3.26 -9.96
CA PHE A 212 -15.31 4.72 -10.10
C PHE A 212 -16.43 5.20 -11.04
N GLU A 213 -17.21 4.29 -11.62
CA GLU A 213 -18.42 4.63 -12.39
C GLU A 213 -19.64 4.86 -11.47
N ASP A 214 -19.50 4.55 -10.19
CA ASP A 214 -20.54 4.79 -9.19
C ASP A 214 -20.88 6.29 -9.11
N PRO A 215 -22.18 6.67 -9.02
CA PRO A 215 -22.58 8.07 -8.92
C PRO A 215 -21.98 8.83 -7.74
N LEU A 216 -21.38 8.20 -6.74
CA LEU A 216 -20.66 8.88 -5.67
C LEU A 216 -19.42 9.64 -6.18
N PHE A 217 -18.83 9.16 -7.27
CA PHE A 217 -17.62 9.72 -7.86
C PHE A 217 -17.92 10.80 -8.91
N GLY A 218 -16.98 11.74 -9.05
CA GLY A 218 -16.94 12.69 -10.15
C GLY A 218 -16.41 12.06 -11.44
N GLN A 219 -16.46 12.82 -12.56
CA GLN A 219 -15.99 12.31 -13.86
C GLN A 219 -14.47 12.17 -13.96
N ASP A 220 -13.70 13.00 -13.24
CA ASP A 220 -12.23 13.02 -13.27
C ASP A 220 -11.73 12.97 -11.82
N VAL A 221 -11.69 11.76 -11.26
CA VAL A 221 -11.25 11.50 -9.88
C VAL A 221 -9.73 11.39 -9.87
N LEU A 222 -9.08 12.15 -8.98
CA LEU A 222 -7.66 11.95 -8.70
C LEU A 222 -7.44 10.60 -8.04
N LEU A 223 -6.73 9.71 -8.72
CA LEU A 223 -6.28 8.42 -8.21
C LEU A 223 -4.79 8.46 -7.92
N GLY A 224 -4.30 7.57 -7.06
CA GLY A 224 -2.86 7.43 -6.88
C GLY A 224 -2.47 6.90 -5.51
N LEU A 225 -1.19 7.11 -5.20
CA LEU A 225 -0.58 6.85 -3.91
C LEU A 225 -0.14 8.20 -3.35
N GLN A 226 -0.37 8.43 -2.06
CA GLN A 226 0.17 9.61 -1.36
C GLN A 226 0.68 9.23 0.02
N PHE A 227 1.76 9.92 0.42
CA PHE A 227 2.36 9.78 1.75
C PHE A 227 2.07 10.99 2.64
N THR A 228 2.18 10.79 3.94
CA THR A 228 1.97 11.86 4.94
C THR A 228 3.04 12.94 4.86
N ASP A 229 4.29 12.53 4.73
CA ASP A 229 5.47 13.39 4.77
C ASP A 229 6.53 12.81 3.81
N PRO A 230 6.27 12.86 2.48
CA PRO A 230 7.05 12.11 1.50
C PRO A 230 8.49 12.63 1.38
N SER A 231 9.45 11.72 1.38
CA SER A 231 10.80 11.97 0.88
C SER A 231 10.81 12.15 -0.65
N ASP A 232 11.90 12.70 -1.21
CA ASP A 232 12.09 12.82 -2.67
C ASP A 232 11.82 11.50 -3.41
N HIS A 233 12.25 10.37 -2.84
CA HIS A 233 12.02 9.05 -3.41
C HIS A 233 10.52 8.69 -3.46
N GLU A 234 9.80 8.99 -2.37
CA GLU A 234 8.36 8.76 -2.26
C GLU A 234 7.58 9.72 -3.17
N ILE A 235 8.00 10.98 -3.34
CA ILE A 235 7.42 11.90 -4.31
C ILE A 235 7.54 11.33 -5.74
N GLU A 236 8.71 10.82 -6.11
CA GLU A 236 8.90 10.20 -7.42
C GLU A 236 8.05 8.94 -7.60
N MET A 237 7.87 8.14 -6.54
CA MET A 237 6.94 7.01 -6.53
C MET A 237 5.48 7.48 -6.72
N MET A 238 5.04 8.51 -6.01
CA MET A 238 3.70 9.10 -6.17
C MET A 238 3.45 9.55 -7.62
N LYS A 239 4.45 10.19 -8.26
CA LYS A 239 4.38 10.60 -9.67
C LYS A 239 4.24 9.41 -10.61
N ARG A 240 5.04 8.34 -10.43
CA ARG A 240 4.96 7.12 -11.26
C ARG A 240 3.61 6.41 -11.12
N VAL A 241 3.10 6.29 -9.89
CA VAL A 241 1.75 5.72 -9.66
C VAL A 241 0.71 6.59 -10.35
N SER A 242 0.74 7.92 -10.18
CA SER A 242 -0.18 8.83 -10.85
C SER A 242 -0.13 8.67 -12.38
N ALA A 243 1.05 8.54 -12.98
CA ALA A 243 1.20 8.38 -14.42
C ALA A 243 0.53 7.09 -14.92
N ALA A 244 0.53 6.04 -14.11
CA ALA A 244 -0.05 4.74 -14.47
C ALA A 244 -1.58 4.69 -14.35
N VAL A 245 -2.21 5.55 -13.53
CA VAL A 245 -3.63 5.42 -13.17
C VAL A 245 -4.51 6.59 -13.60
N ASN A 246 -3.93 7.78 -13.76
CA ASN A 246 -4.66 9.01 -14.11
C ASN A 246 -4.59 9.33 -15.61
N SER A 247 -5.46 10.23 -16.06
CA SER A 247 -5.33 10.85 -17.38
C SER A 247 -4.06 11.69 -17.50
N THR A 248 -3.56 11.91 -18.71
CA THR A 248 -2.37 12.75 -18.95
C THR A 248 -2.50 14.15 -18.35
N GLY A 249 -3.70 14.76 -18.46
CA GLY A 249 -3.96 16.09 -17.91
C GLY A 249 -3.92 16.12 -16.38
N LEU A 250 -4.56 15.13 -15.73
CA LEU A 250 -4.59 15.07 -14.27
C LEU A 250 -3.24 14.70 -13.68
N HIS A 251 -2.51 13.78 -14.32
CA HIS A 251 -1.13 13.47 -13.95
C HIS A 251 -0.22 14.69 -14.05
N LYS A 252 -0.33 15.48 -15.14
CA LYS A 252 0.50 16.68 -15.30
C LYS A 252 0.28 17.69 -14.18
N ARG A 253 -0.99 17.94 -13.82
CA ARG A 253 -1.34 18.83 -12.70
C ARG A 253 -0.80 18.30 -11.37
N PHE A 254 -0.91 16.99 -11.13
CA PHE A 254 -0.36 16.35 -9.94
C PHE A 254 1.18 16.46 -9.88
N GLN A 255 1.86 16.26 -11.01
CA GLN A 255 3.30 16.42 -11.12
C GLN A 255 3.73 17.85 -10.81
N ASP A 256 3.06 18.84 -11.41
CA ASP A 256 3.35 20.27 -11.17
C ASP A 256 3.17 20.64 -9.69
N ASN A 257 2.14 20.08 -9.02
CA ASN A 257 1.95 20.25 -7.58
C ASN A 257 3.08 19.61 -6.75
N CYS A 258 3.55 18.42 -7.13
CA CYS A 258 4.68 17.78 -6.45
C CYS A 258 5.97 18.59 -6.62
N ASP A 259 6.23 19.11 -7.83
CA ASP A 259 7.41 19.94 -8.11
C ASP A 259 7.36 21.27 -7.34
N TYR A 260 6.16 21.84 -7.16
CA TYR A 260 5.97 23.01 -6.32
C TYR A 260 6.32 22.73 -4.84
N LEU A 261 5.88 21.60 -4.29
CA LEU A 261 6.19 21.20 -2.92
C LEU A 261 7.70 21.10 -2.68
N MET A 262 8.44 20.45 -3.59
CA MET A 262 9.90 20.30 -3.48
C MET A 262 10.66 21.63 -3.63
N SER A 263 10.06 22.66 -4.22
CA SER A 263 10.71 23.97 -4.40
C SER A 263 10.60 24.91 -3.20
N CYS A 264 9.78 24.54 -2.21
CA CYS A 264 9.47 25.36 -1.04
C CYS A 264 10.29 24.99 0.21
N ASP A 265 11.08 23.93 0.14
CA ASP A 265 12.06 23.51 1.17
C ASP A 265 13.45 24.15 0.92
#